data_AF-A0A8T5IC84-F1
#
_entry.id   AF-A0A8T5IC84-F1
#
_cell.length_a   1.000
_cell.length_b   1.000
_cell.length_c   1.000
_cell.angle_alpha   90.00
_cell.angle_beta   90.00
_cell.angle_gamma   90.00
#
_symmetry.space_group_name_H-M   'P 1'
#
loop_
_entity.id
_entity.type
_entity.pdbx_description
1 polymer ?
#
loop_
_entity_poly.entity_id
_entity_poly.type
_entity_poly.pdbx_seq_one_letter_code
_entity_poly.pdbx_strand_id
1 'polypeptide(L)'
;MKTSKNLFLALVLVTLVISLTNFSYALSNQSMQAKEKLAQAGSAIEELIVLDIPIKRVNETHQSAKQIYEAQLNYERIYRNADYKLVIEYVDEILSIKEMAIKASDELKIFLEFYNESAEKTDLSEMDEEYTEIISSFEEERFEETINLVDLGYDTISDVETSQTTINAFRDATTRTLKNFFKENWIKLLIGLGAAIILFMIFKTSLKIYLVKRKKKHLKLRKATIEDLIKELQRGYFKDNTVSQLQYQTRLNKFEEMVRDINRQLPLLDEQMSLIDDKKDFKNFKRSKKTLEKEPTKEEPVKEEPVPKEPIEEKSPKEKIIVKKKPTKKTPTKKTPTKKTPTKKTPTKKTPTKKKTPVKKPTKKSTTKKKLVKKTAKKIPSKKKIKASRK
;
A
#
# COMPACT_ATOMS: atom_id res chain seq x y z
N MET A 1 -57.46 -32.91 85.03
CA MET A 1 -55.98 -32.90 85.04
C MET A 1 -55.30 -33.50 83.79
N LYS A 2 -55.98 -34.25 82.92
CA LYS A 2 -55.36 -34.82 81.71
C LYS A 2 -55.28 -33.83 80.52
N THR A 3 -56.20 -32.88 80.43
CA THR A 3 -56.28 -31.87 79.37
C THR A 3 -55.24 -30.75 79.51
N SER A 4 -54.83 -30.38 80.72
CA SER A 4 -53.81 -29.34 80.95
C SER A 4 -52.39 -29.77 80.56
N LYS A 5 -52.09 -31.08 80.62
CA LYS A 5 -50.78 -31.62 80.20
C LYS A 5 -50.59 -31.55 78.68
N ASN A 6 -51.65 -31.80 77.91
CA ASN A 6 -51.59 -31.74 76.45
C ASN A 6 -51.42 -30.29 75.93
N LEU A 7 -52.03 -29.31 76.61
CA LEU A 7 -51.93 -27.90 76.25
C LEU A 7 -50.53 -27.33 76.54
N PHE A 8 -49.93 -27.74 77.66
CA PHE A 8 -48.53 -27.39 77.98
C PHE A 8 -47.55 -28.01 76.97
N LEU A 9 -47.75 -29.27 76.58
CA LEU A 9 -46.90 -29.94 75.60
C LEU A 9 -46.97 -29.27 74.21
N ALA A 10 -48.18 -28.83 73.79
CA ALA A 10 -48.36 -28.10 72.54
C ALA A 10 -47.65 -26.73 72.57
N LEU A 11 -47.67 -26.03 73.70
CA LEU A 11 -47.00 -24.73 73.84
C LEU A 11 -45.46 -24.86 73.83
N VAL A 12 -44.92 -25.93 74.41
CA VAL A 12 -43.49 -26.27 74.33
C VAL A 12 -43.09 -26.62 72.90
N LEU A 13 -43.92 -27.37 72.15
CA LEU A 13 -43.66 -27.68 70.75
C LEU A 13 -43.68 -26.44 69.85
N VAL A 14 -44.63 -25.53 70.07
CA VAL A 14 -44.71 -24.26 69.31
C VAL A 14 -43.52 -23.35 69.61
N THR A 15 -43.11 -23.22 70.87
CA THR A 15 -41.92 -22.43 71.24
C THR A 15 -40.63 -23.05 70.72
N LEU A 16 -40.53 -24.38 70.70
CA LEU A 16 -39.40 -25.09 70.07
C LEU A 16 -39.34 -24.83 68.56
N VAL A 17 -40.47 -24.94 67.85
CA VAL A 17 -40.57 -24.66 66.40
C VAL A 17 -40.21 -23.20 66.10
N ILE A 18 -40.69 -22.24 66.89
CA ILE A 18 -40.34 -20.82 66.75
C ILE A 18 -38.85 -20.57 67.03
N SER A 19 -38.26 -21.29 67.99
CA SER A 19 -36.82 -21.18 68.27
C SER A 19 -35.95 -21.80 67.17
N LEU A 20 -36.44 -22.82 66.47
CA LEU A 20 -35.76 -23.44 65.34
C LEU A 20 -35.83 -22.59 64.06
N THR A 21 -36.89 -21.79 63.87
CA THR A 21 -37.04 -20.92 62.68
C THR A 21 -36.24 -19.61 62.76
N ASN A 22 -35.74 -19.24 63.94
CA ASN A 22 -35.00 -17.98 64.15
C ASN A 22 -33.46 -18.14 64.09
N PHE A 23 -32.95 -19.30 63.65
CA PHE A 23 -31.57 -19.38 63.17
C PHE A 23 -31.45 -18.70 61.81
N SER A 24 -31.68 -17.38 61.78
CA SER A 24 -31.16 -16.51 60.73
C SER A 24 -29.64 -16.65 60.81
N TYR A 25 -29.08 -17.46 59.93
CA TYR A 25 -27.63 -17.54 59.75
C TYR A 25 -27.15 -16.13 59.44
N ALA A 26 -26.62 -15.46 60.44
CA ALA A 26 -26.01 -14.15 60.28
C ALA A 26 -24.83 -14.36 59.33
N LEU A 27 -25.00 -13.87 58.11
CA LEU A 27 -23.97 -13.78 57.09
C LEU A 27 -22.73 -13.09 57.68
N SER A 28 -21.54 -13.60 57.38
CA SER A 28 -20.30 -12.93 57.76
C SER A 28 -20.28 -11.50 57.22
N ASN A 29 -19.61 -10.59 57.94
CA ASN A 29 -19.42 -9.21 57.47
C ASN A 29 -18.76 -9.17 56.07
N GLN A 30 -17.86 -10.11 55.80
CA GLN A 30 -17.20 -10.25 54.49
C GLN A 30 -18.18 -10.62 53.37
N SER A 31 -19.12 -11.55 53.62
CA SER A 31 -20.14 -11.90 52.63
C SER A 31 -21.09 -10.73 52.32
N MET A 32 -21.45 -9.93 53.33
CA MET A 32 -22.26 -8.73 53.15
C MET A 32 -21.52 -7.67 52.33
N GLN A 33 -20.24 -7.44 52.63
CA GLN A 33 -19.39 -6.53 51.86
C GLN A 33 -19.23 -6.99 50.40
N ALA A 34 -19.01 -8.30 50.18
CA ALA A 34 -18.89 -8.85 48.83
C ALA A 34 -20.20 -8.70 48.03
N LYS A 35 -21.34 -8.90 48.67
CA LYS A 35 -22.67 -8.70 48.07
C LYS A 35 -22.90 -7.24 47.66
N GLU A 36 -22.54 -6.31 48.54
CA GLU A 36 -22.63 -4.87 48.26
C GLU A 36 -21.74 -4.48 47.08
N LYS A 37 -20.48 -4.92 47.07
CA LYS A 37 -19.55 -4.72 45.95
C LYS A 37 -20.07 -5.32 44.65
N LEU A 38 -20.66 -6.51 44.67
CA LEU A 38 -21.31 -7.09 43.48
C LEU A 38 -22.48 -6.25 42.97
N ALA A 39 -23.27 -5.65 43.87
CA ALA A 39 -24.33 -4.73 43.46
C ALA A 39 -23.77 -3.47 42.79
N GLN A 40 -22.66 -2.92 43.32
CA GLN A 40 -21.95 -1.78 42.71
C GLN A 40 -21.44 -2.13 41.30
N ALA A 41 -20.87 -3.33 41.10
CA ALA A 41 -20.47 -3.81 39.78
C ALA A 41 -21.67 -3.92 38.81
N GLY A 42 -22.83 -4.36 39.31
CA GLY A 42 -24.08 -4.37 38.53
C GLY A 42 -24.48 -2.98 38.05
N SER A 43 -24.50 -1.99 38.94
CA SER A 43 -24.79 -0.59 38.59
C SER A 43 -23.76 0.00 37.63
N ALA A 44 -22.48 -0.36 37.77
CA ALA A 44 -21.42 0.04 36.84
C ALA A 44 -21.67 -0.49 35.41
N ILE A 45 -22.14 -1.73 35.27
CA ILE A 45 -22.51 -2.31 33.97
C ILE A 45 -23.73 -1.60 33.38
N GLU A 46 -24.75 -1.30 34.19
CA GLU A 46 -25.93 -0.55 33.74
C GLU A 46 -25.55 0.83 33.19
N GLU A 47 -24.59 1.51 33.82
CA GLU A 47 -24.08 2.79 33.35
C GLU A 47 -23.38 2.68 32.00
N LEU A 48 -22.56 1.64 31.80
CA LEU A 48 -21.92 1.38 30.49
C LEU A 48 -22.96 1.10 29.39
N ILE A 49 -24.06 0.40 29.72
CA ILE A 49 -25.17 0.16 28.78
C ILE A 49 -25.85 1.48 28.39
N VAL A 50 -26.07 2.38 29.35
CA VAL A 50 -26.69 3.70 29.10
C VAL A 50 -25.80 4.55 28.18
N LEU A 51 -24.49 4.39 28.27
CA LEU A 51 -23.50 5.08 27.43
C LEU A 51 -23.24 4.39 26.07
N ASP A 52 -23.93 3.27 25.79
CA ASP A 52 -23.73 2.46 24.57
C ASP A 52 -22.28 1.95 24.42
N ILE A 53 -21.62 1.65 25.54
CA ILE A 53 -20.26 1.11 25.57
C ILE A 53 -20.32 -0.43 25.57
N PRO A 54 -19.48 -1.14 24.80
CA PRO A 54 -19.43 -2.61 24.81
C PRO A 54 -19.13 -3.19 26.22
N ILE A 55 -19.92 -4.19 26.64
CA ILE A 55 -19.91 -4.73 28.02
C ILE A 55 -19.56 -6.22 28.14
N LYS A 56 -19.08 -6.87 27.08
CA LYS A 56 -18.87 -8.32 27.02
C LYS A 56 -17.88 -8.81 28.08
N ARG A 57 -16.66 -8.27 28.13
CA ARG A 57 -15.59 -8.57 29.12
C ARG A 57 -16.07 -8.31 30.53
N VAL A 58 -16.73 -7.16 30.75
CA VAL A 58 -17.23 -6.77 32.08
C VAL A 58 -18.34 -7.73 32.54
N ASN A 59 -19.25 -8.11 31.65
CA ASN A 59 -20.32 -9.04 31.95
C ASN A 59 -19.81 -10.46 32.22
N GLU A 60 -18.83 -10.94 31.45
CA GLU A 60 -18.14 -12.23 31.69
C GLU A 60 -17.44 -12.25 33.06
N THR A 61 -16.75 -11.17 33.40
CA THR A 61 -16.08 -10.99 34.71
C THR A 61 -17.08 -10.96 35.85
N HIS A 62 -18.19 -10.25 35.68
CA HIS A 62 -19.26 -10.15 36.67
C HIS A 62 -19.98 -11.48 36.89
N GLN A 63 -20.26 -12.25 35.83
CA GLN A 63 -20.82 -13.59 35.95
C GLN A 63 -19.88 -14.53 36.71
N SER A 64 -18.57 -14.44 36.43
CA SER A 64 -17.55 -15.21 37.14
C SER A 64 -17.52 -14.83 38.64
N ALA A 65 -17.58 -13.54 38.96
CA ALA A 65 -17.63 -13.06 40.34
C ALA A 65 -18.88 -13.56 41.08
N LYS A 66 -20.05 -13.56 40.43
CA LYS A 66 -21.30 -14.11 40.99
C LYS A 66 -21.19 -15.60 41.31
N GLN A 67 -20.66 -16.40 40.40
CA GLN A 67 -20.48 -17.85 40.60
C GLN A 67 -19.55 -18.14 41.79
N ILE A 68 -18.44 -17.41 41.88
CA ILE A 68 -17.49 -17.55 43.00
C ILE A 68 -18.15 -17.14 44.31
N TYR A 69 -18.90 -16.04 44.33
CA TYR A 69 -19.64 -15.59 45.51
C TYR A 69 -20.66 -16.63 45.99
N GLU A 70 -21.45 -17.21 45.10
CA GLU A 70 -22.41 -18.26 45.44
C GLU A 70 -21.73 -19.51 45.99
N ALA A 71 -20.59 -19.90 45.42
CA ALA A 71 -19.79 -21.03 45.91
C ALA A 71 -19.24 -20.76 47.33
N GLN A 72 -18.68 -19.57 47.57
CA GLN A 72 -18.16 -19.18 48.88
C GLN A 72 -19.28 -19.05 49.92
N LEU A 73 -20.45 -18.54 49.53
CA LEU A 73 -21.62 -18.48 50.39
C LEU A 73 -22.10 -19.87 50.83
N ASN A 74 -22.10 -20.85 49.92
CA ASN A 74 -22.41 -22.23 50.27
C ASN A 74 -21.34 -22.85 51.16
N TYR A 75 -20.06 -22.52 50.93
CA TYR A 75 -18.95 -22.97 51.75
C TYR A 75 -19.02 -22.39 53.19
N GLU A 76 -19.37 -21.11 53.33
CA GLU A 76 -19.56 -20.45 54.63
C GLU A 76 -20.69 -21.12 55.44
N ARG A 77 -21.79 -21.49 54.78
CA ARG A 77 -22.91 -22.16 55.45
C ARG A 77 -22.51 -23.51 56.05
N ILE A 78 -21.59 -24.23 55.41
CA ILE A 78 -21.15 -25.57 55.83
C ILE A 78 -20.01 -25.47 56.86
N TYR A 79 -18.98 -24.67 56.57
CA TYR A 79 -17.72 -24.68 57.31
C TYR A 79 -17.48 -23.44 58.17
N ARG A 80 -18.32 -22.39 58.06
CA ARG A 80 -18.20 -21.08 58.74
C ARG A 80 -16.88 -20.35 58.50
N ASN A 81 -16.15 -20.71 57.45
CA ASN A 81 -14.91 -20.07 57.04
C ASN A 81 -14.95 -19.95 55.52
N ALA A 82 -15.08 -18.75 54.98
CA ALA A 82 -15.11 -18.49 53.54
C ALA A 82 -14.21 -17.31 53.21
N ASP A 83 -13.65 -17.32 52.00
CA ASP A 83 -12.77 -16.24 51.52
C ASP A 83 -13.40 -15.57 50.30
N TYR A 84 -13.79 -14.31 50.47
CA TYR A 84 -14.41 -13.49 49.45
C TYR A 84 -13.43 -12.58 48.69
N LYS A 85 -12.12 -12.69 48.95
CA LYS A 85 -11.11 -11.82 48.35
C LYS A 85 -11.15 -11.83 46.82
N LEU A 86 -11.28 -13.00 46.20
CA LEU A 86 -11.31 -13.12 44.74
C LEU A 86 -12.55 -12.45 44.11
N VAL A 87 -13.71 -12.47 44.80
CA VAL A 87 -14.92 -11.76 44.36
C VAL A 87 -14.66 -10.26 44.37
N ILE A 88 -14.00 -9.77 45.42
CA ILE A 88 -13.64 -8.35 45.55
C ILE A 88 -12.64 -7.94 44.46
N GLU A 89 -11.62 -8.74 44.18
CA GLU A 89 -10.64 -8.50 43.12
C GLU A 89 -11.32 -8.38 41.73
N TYR A 90 -12.29 -9.26 41.41
CA TYR A 90 -13.04 -9.17 40.15
C TYR A 90 -13.96 -7.95 40.09
N VAL A 91 -14.58 -7.54 41.20
CA VAL A 91 -15.37 -6.30 41.24
C VAL A 91 -14.46 -5.08 41.01
N ASP A 92 -13.29 -5.05 41.65
CA ASP A 92 -12.36 -3.93 41.49
C ASP A 92 -11.82 -3.87 40.05
N GLU A 93 -11.60 -5.01 39.38
CA GLU A 93 -11.30 -5.07 37.94
C GLU A 93 -12.44 -4.48 37.09
N ILE A 94 -13.70 -4.84 37.35
CA ILE A 94 -14.87 -4.29 36.65
C ILE A 94 -14.93 -2.76 36.76
N LEU A 95 -14.71 -2.22 37.96
CA LEU A 95 -14.70 -0.78 38.19
C LEU A 95 -13.56 -0.09 37.45
N SER A 96 -12.36 -0.70 37.44
CA SER A 96 -11.23 -0.18 36.66
C SER A 96 -11.50 -0.19 35.16
N ILE A 97 -12.10 -1.28 34.63
CA ILE A 97 -12.48 -1.35 33.21
C ILE A 97 -13.51 -0.27 32.87
N LYS A 98 -14.51 -0.05 33.74
CA LYS A 98 -15.50 1.03 33.55
C LYS A 98 -14.82 2.39 33.40
N GLU A 99 -13.91 2.74 34.31
CA GLU A 99 -13.20 4.03 34.25
C GLU A 99 -12.41 4.19 32.95
N MET A 100 -11.72 3.13 32.51
CA MET A 100 -10.97 3.14 31.25
C MET A 100 -11.90 3.23 30.04
N ALA A 101 -13.04 2.54 30.06
CA ALA A 101 -13.99 2.54 28.97
C ALA A 101 -14.66 3.90 28.77
N ILE A 102 -15.06 4.57 29.85
CA ILE A 102 -15.61 5.94 29.79
C ILE A 102 -14.57 6.90 29.22
N LYS A 103 -13.34 6.84 29.74
CA LYS A 103 -12.25 7.68 29.23
C LYS A 103 -11.98 7.41 27.74
N ALA A 104 -11.87 6.14 27.34
CA ALA A 104 -11.64 5.78 25.94
C ALA A 104 -12.79 6.24 25.03
N SER A 105 -14.04 6.18 25.50
CA SER A 105 -15.21 6.65 24.78
C SER A 105 -15.18 8.16 24.55
N ASP A 106 -14.86 8.94 25.59
CA ASP A 106 -14.73 10.40 25.49
C ASP A 106 -13.62 10.80 24.51
N GLU A 107 -12.43 10.20 24.63
CA GLU A 107 -11.29 10.48 23.74
C GLU A 107 -11.61 10.06 22.29
N LEU A 108 -12.22 8.88 22.10
CA LEU A 108 -12.63 8.41 20.77
C LEU A 108 -13.63 9.37 20.13
N LYS A 109 -14.60 9.87 20.89
CA LYS A 109 -15.59 10.83 20.37
C LYS A 109 -14.93 12.12 19.89
N ILE A 110 -14.04 12.70 20.71
CA ILE A 110 -13.30 13.91 20.34
C ILE A 110 -12.42 13.65 19.11
N PHE A 111 -11.78 12.49 19.05
CA PHE A 111 -10.98 12.08 17.90
C PHE A 111 -11.81 11.95 16.61
N LEU A 112 -13.00 11.33 16.66
CA LEU A 112 -13.88 11.20 15.50
C LEU A 112 -14.37 12.56 15.00
N GLU A 113 -14.69 13.49 15.91
CA GLU A 113 -15.06 14.86 15.55
C GLU A 113 -13.89 15.57 14.83
N PHE A 114 -12.68 15.47 15.39
CA PHE A 114 -11.47 16.03 14.79
C PHE A 114 -11.12 15.41 13.43
N TYR A 115 -11.18 14.08 13.32
CA TYR A 115 -10.94 13.34 12.08
C TYR A 115 -11.88 13.80 10.96
N ASN A 116 -13.17 13.94 11.25
CA ASN A 116 -14.15 14.39 10.27
C ASN A 116 -13.87 15.84 9.82
N GLU A 117 -13.50 16.74 10.74
CA GLU A 117 -13.13 18.12 10.38
C GLU A 117 -11.88 18.16 9.49
N SER A 118 -10.86 17.35 9.79
CA SER A 118 -9.64 17.26 8.99
C SER A 118 -9.89 16.61 7.63
N ALA A 119 -10.78 15.60 7.55
CA ALA A 119 -11.15 14.93 6.31
C ALA A 119 -11.85 15.85 5.29
N GLU A 120 -12.49 16.94 5.75
CA GLU A 120 -13.06 17.95 4.84
C GLU A 120 -11.99 18.78 4.12
N LYS A 121 -10.80 18.93 4.72
CA LYS A 121 -9.74 19.83 4.25
C LYS A 121 -8.60 19.08 3.57
N THR A 122 -8.35 17.86 4.00
CA THR A 122 -7.13 17.09 3.72
C THR A 122 -7.51 15.67 3.31
N ASP A 123 -6.78 15.08 2.35
CA ASP A 123 -7.01 13.68 1.96
C ASP A 123 -6.39 12.75 3.01
N LEU A 124 -7.22 12.15 3.85
CA LEU A 124 -6.79 11.26 4.93
C LEU A 124 -6.76 9.77 4.53
N SER A 125 -6.77 9.45 3.23
CA SER A 125 -6.75 8.05 2.76
C SER A 125 -5.52 7.25 3.22
N GLU A 126 -4.42 7.92 3.57
CA GLU A 126 -3.24 7.27 4.18
C GLU A 126 -3.50 6.75 5.59
N MET A 127 -4.58 7.21 6.27
CA MET A 127 -4.92 6.90 7.66
C MET A 127 -6.06 5.87 7.81
N ASP A 128 -6.58 5.32 6.71
CA ASP A 128 -7.73 4.42 6.75
C ASP A 128 -7.47 3.16 7.61
N GLU A 129 -6.22 2.68 7.65
CA GLU A 129 -5.82 1.50 8.43
C GLU A 129 -5.86 1.81 9.94
N GLU A 130 -5.21 2.91 10.36
CA GLU A 130 -5.16 3.37 11.76
C GLU A 130 -6.56 3.73 12.28
N TYR A 131 -7.37 4.42 11.46
CA TYR A 131 -8.75 4.77 11.81
C TYR A 131 -9.59 3.51 12.10
N THR A 132 -9.47 2.50 11.23
CA THR A 132 -10.18 1.23 11.41
C THR A 132 -9.68 0.50 12.65
N GLU A 133 -8.37 0.52 12.91
CA GLU A 133 -7.76 -0.10 14.08
C GLU A 133 -8.27 0.54 15.38
N ILE A 134 -8.31 1.88 15.45
CA ILE A 134 -8.85 2.64 16.60
C ILE A 134 -10.28 2.18 16.91
N ILE A 135 -11.18 2.20 15.93
CA ILE A 135 -12.58 1.80 16.12
C ILE A 135 -12.67 0.33 16.55
N SER A 136 -11.95 -0.55 15.87
CA SER A 136 -11.99 -1.99 16.19
C SER A 136 -11.47 -2.28 17.61
N SER A 137 -10.46 -1.55 18.08
CA SER A 137 -9.92 -1.72 19.43
C SER A 137 -10.96 -1.39 20.51
N PHE A 138 -11.78 -0.37 20.27
CA PHE A 138 -12.86 0.03 21.19
C PHE A 138 -13.98 -1.01 21.21
N GLU A 139 -14.43 -1.45 20.04
CA GLU A 139 -15.45 -2.51 19.87
C GLU A 139 -15.02 -3.86 20.48
N GLU A 140 -13.71 -4.14 20.46
CA GLU A 140 -13.11 -5.33 21.07
C GLU A 140 -12.79 -5.16 22.57
N GLU A 141 -13.19 -4.04 23.18
CA GLU A 141 -13.02 -3.73 24.61
C GLU A 141 -11.56 -3.67 25.06
N ARG A 142 -10.67 -3.27 24.14
CA ARG A 142 -9.25 -2.98 24.38
C ARG A 142 -9.06 -1.50 24.68
N PHE A 143 -9.78 -0.98 25.67
CA PHE A 143 -9.87 0.45 25.99
C PHE A 143 -8.50 1.10 26.27
N GLU A 144 -7.58 0.37 26.89
CA GLU A 144 -6.21 0.83 27.13
C GLU A 144 -5.46 1.06 25.82
N GLU A 145 -5.67 0.19 24.85
CA GLU A 145 -5.08 0.29 23.51
C GLU A 145 -5.74 1.40 22.71
N THR A 146 -7.06 1.55 22.78
CA THR A 146 -7.80 2.62 22.11
C THR A 146 -7.26 3.99 22.47
N ILE A 147 -7.02 4.28 23.75
CA ILE A 147 -6.48 5.58 24.19
C ILE A 147 -5.11 5.86 23.54
N ASN A 148 -4.23 4.86 23.52
CA ASN A 148 -2.90 5.00 22.92
C ASN A 148 -2.98 5.14 21.39
N LEU A 149 -3.90 4.43 20.74
CA LEU A 149 -4.12 4.51 19.29
C LEU A 149 -4.74 5.85 18.88
N VAL A 150 -5.59 6.44 19.71
CA VAL A 150 -6.13 7.79 19.51
C VAL A 150 -5.02 8.84 19.53
N ASP A 151 -4.12 8.79 20.52
CA ASP A 151 -2.94 9.67 20.57
C ASP A 151 -2.09 9.53 19.31
N LEU A 152 -1.82 8.29 18.88
CA LEU A 152 -1.11 8.02 17.62
C LEU A 152 -1.87 8.60 16.42
N GLY A 153 -3.19 8.45 16.40
CA GLY A 153 -4.04 8.96 15.34
C GLY A 153 -3.94 10.48 15.16
N TYR A 154 -3.88 11.24 16.26
CA TYR A 154 -3.65 12.69 16.21
C TYR A 154 -2.31 13.05 15.57
N ASP A 155 -1.24 12.35 15.94
CA ASP A 155 0.08 12.54 15.35
C ASP A 155 0.06 12.24 13.84
N THR A 156 -0.60 11.15 13.42
CA THR A 156 -0.72 10.79 12.00
C THR A 156 -1.50 11.83 11.20
N ILE A 157 -2.61 12.36 11.73
CA ILE A 157 -3.37 13.44 11.06
C ILE A 157 -2.49 14.68 10.90
N SER A 158 -1.78 15.09 11.96
CA SER A 158 -0.85 16.22 11.92
C SER A 158 0.26 16.00 10.87
N ASP A 159 0.82 14.80 10.79
CA ASP A 159 1.84 14.46 9.80
C ASP A 159 1.29 14.51 8.36
N VAL A 160 0.08 14.01 8.13
CA VAL A 160 -0.58 14.10 6.80
C VAL A 160 -0.88 15.55 6.43
N GLU A 161 -1.43 16.35 7.34
CA GLU A 161 -1.72 17.77 7.10
C GLU A 161 -0.45 18.59 6.80
N THR A 162 0.63 18.33 7.55
CA THR A 162 1.92 19.01 7.33
C THR A 162 2.58 18.54 6.05
N SER A 163 2.53 17.25 5.71
CA SER A 163 2.99 16.70 4.43
C SER A 163 2.26 17.35 3.25
N GLN A 164 0.93 17.45 3.31
CA GLN A 164 0.15 18.06 2.24
C GLN A 164 0.42 19.57 2.13
N THR A 165 0.55 20.28 3.25
CA THR A 165 0.91 21.70 3.28
C THR A 165 2.31 21.95 2.70
N THR A 166 3.29 21.11 3.06
CA THR A 166 4.66 21.23 2.55
C THR A 166 4.74 20.89 1.06
N ILE A 167 3.99 19.89 0.58
CA ILE A 167 3.88 19.56 -0.84
C ILE A 167 3.26 20.73 -1.62
N ASN A 168 2.18 21.34 -1.11
CA ASN A 168 1.54 22.48 -1.74
C ASN A 168 2.47 23.70 -1.79
N ALA A 169 3.15 24.02 -0.67
CA ALA A 169 4.13 25.10 -0.62
C ALA A 169 5.31 24.85 -1.57
N PHE A 170 5.80 23.61 -1.65
CA PHE A 170 6.86 23.22 -2.56
C PHE A 170 6.43 23.31 -4.02
N ARG A 171 5.22 22.85 -4.35
CA ARG A 171 4.64 22.95 -5.70
C ARG A 171 4.45 24.40 -6.09
N ASP A 172 3.98 25.27 -5.21
CA ASP A 172 3.83 26.70 -5.46
C ASP A 172 5.18 27.38 -5.67
N ALA A 173 6.17 27.08 -4.83
CA ALA A 173 7.53 27.59 -5.00
C ALA A 173 8.14 27.12 -6.33
N THR A 174 7.99 25.84 -6.66
CA THR A 174 8.54 25.24 -7.89
C THR A 174 7.83 25.74 -9.13
N THR A 175 6.50 25.85 -9.12
CA THR A 175 5.73 26.37 -10.25
C THR A 175 5.99 27.86 -10.48
N ARG A 176 6.12 28.68 -9.43
CA ARG A 176 6.54 30.09 -9.56
C ARG A 176 7.94 30.18 -10.18
N THR A 177 8.88 29.37 -9.71
CA THR A 177 10.26 29.33 -10.23
C THR A 177 10.29 28.91 -11.69
N LEU A 178 9.60 27.82 -12.05
CA LEU A 178 9.47 27.36 -13.44
C LEU A 178 8.80 28.41 -14.32
N LYS A 179 7.67 28.99 -13.87
CA LYS A 179 6.94 30.02 -14.62
C LYS A 179 7.83 31.24 -14.89
N ASN A 180 8.58 31.70 -13.90
CA ASN A 180 9.53 32.80 -14.07
C ASN A 180 10.66 32.42 -15.03
N PHE A 181 11.23 31.21 -14.88
CA PHE A 181 12.26 30.71 -15.80
C PHE A 181 11.77 30.66 -17.26
N PHE A 182 10.56 30.15 -17.51
CA PHE A 182 9.96 30.12 -18.84
C PHE A 182 9.63 31.52 -19.36
N LYS A 183 9.15 32.43 -18.51
CA LYS A 183 8.84 33.81 -18.89
C LYS A 183 10.09 34.58 -19.29
N GLU A 184 11.17 34.45 -18.53
CA GLU A 184 12.45 35.12 -18.80
C GLU A 184 13.19 34.51 -19.99
N ASN A 185 13.08 33.20 -20.20
CA ASN A 185 13.87 32.48 -21.21
C ASN A 185 13.06 31.99 -22.41
N TRP A 186 11.80 32.39 -22.57
CA TRP A 186 10.92 31.94 -23.66
C TRP A 186 11.56 32.07 -25.05
N ILE A 187 12.18 33.21 -25.36
CA ILE A 187 12.82 33.44 -26.67
C ILE A 187 14.02 32.50 -26.86
N LYS A 188 14.87 32.34 -25.83
CA LYS A 188 16.04 31.44 -25.88
C LYS A 188 15.61 29.98 -26.02
N LEU A 189 14.55 29.58 -25.32
CA LEU A 189 13.95 28.24 -25.43
C LEU A 189 13.41 27.99 -26.83
N LEU A 190 12.79 28.99 -27.48
CA LEU A 190 12.25 28.85 -28.83
C LEU A 190 13.37 28.71 -29.87
N ILE A 191 14.44 29.50 -29.75
CA ILE A 191 15.65 29.36 -30.58
C ILE A 191 16.29 27.99 -30.36
N GLY A 192 16.44 27.57 -29.11
CA GLY A 192 16.98 26.26 -28.74
C GLY A 192 16.13 25.10 -29.28
N LEU A 193 14.80 25.21 -29.22
CA LEU A 193 13.87 24.23 -29.78
C LEU A 193 13.98 24.15 -31.30
N GLY A 194 14.09 25.30 -31.98
CA GLY A 194 14.32 25.37 -33.43
C GLY A 194 15.63 24.68 -33.83
N ALA A 195 16.72 24.99 -33.12
CA ALA A 195 18.00 24.33 -33.32
C ALA A 195 17.92 22.82 -33.06
N ALA A 196 17.23 22.39 -31.99
CA ALA A 196 17.03 20.98 -31.67
C ALA A 196 16.21 20.23 -32.73
N ILE A 197 15.21 20.86 -33.34
CA ILE A 197 14.43 20.28 -34.45
C ILE A 197 15.30 20.10 -35.69
N ILE A 198 16.11 21.10 -36.05
CA ILE A 198 17.07 21.01 -37.17
C ILE A 198 18.06 19.88 -36.90
N LEU A 199 18.62 19.83 -35.69
CA LEU A 199 19.54 18.79 -35.27
C LEU A 199 18.88 17.40 -35.31
N PHE A 200 17.65 17.28 -34.83
CA PHE A 200 16.85 16.06 -34.95
C PHE A 200 16.62 15.66 -36.41
N MET A 201 16.33 16.59 -37.32
CA MET A 201 16.20 16.28 -38.74
C MET A 201 17.50 15.76 -39.36
N ILE A 202 18.65 16.34 -39.00
CA ILE A 202 19.97 15.90 -39.45
C ILE A 202 20.27 14.49 -38.92
N PHE A 203 20.01 14.25 -37.63
CA PHE A 203 20.36 13.00 -36.96
C PHE A 203 19.30 11.91 -37.03
N LYS A 204 18.08 12.17 -37.51
CA LYS A 204 16.96 11.19 -37.55
C LYS A 204 17.36 9.87 -38.21
N THR A 205 18.12 9.93 -39.30
CA THR A 205 18.58 8.73 -40.03
C THR A 205 19.62 7.96 -39.21
N SER A 206 20.62 8.64 -38.65
CA SER A 206 21.63 8.05 -37.77
C SER A 206 20.99 7.44 -36.51
N LEU A 207 20.01 8.13 -35.91
CA LEU A 207 19.26 7.64 -34.75
C LEU A 207 18.48 6.37 -35.08
N LYS A 208 17.82 6.33 -36.24
CA LYS A 208 17.08 5.13 -36.69
C LYS A 208 18.02 3.94 -36.85
N ILE A 209 19.19 4.13 -37.48
CA ILE A 209 20.19 3.08 -37.64
C ILE A 209 20.70 2.60 -36.29
N TYR A 210 21.00 3.53 -35.39
CA TYR A 210 21.43 3.21 -34.03
C TYR A 210 20.39 2.38 -33.28
N LEU A 211 19.11 2.76 -33.34
CA LEU A 211 18.02 2.01 -32.71
C LEU A 211 17.88 0.59 -33.29
N VAL A 212 17.93 0.43 -34.62
CA VAL A 212 17.87 -0.88 -35.27
C VAL A 212 19.08 -1.74 -34.90
N LYS A 213 20.29 -1.17 -34.90
CA LYS A 213 21.54 -1.85 -34.49
C LYS A 213 21.49 -2.28 -33.02
N ARG A 214 20.99 -1.43 -32.13
CA ARG A 214 20.79 -1.76 -30.71
C ARG A 214 19.79 -2.90 -30.55
N LYS A 215 18.66 -2.87 -31.28
CA LYS A 215 17.65 -3.93 -31.26
C LYS A 215 18.23 -5.26 -31.77
N LYS A 216 19.00 -5.24 -32.87
CA LYS A 216 19.71 -6.43 -33.38
C LYS A 216 20.68 -6.99 -32.34
N LYS A 217 21.50 -6.14 -31.70
CA LYS A 217 22.43 -6.58 -30.64
C LYS A 217 21.68 -7.24 -29.48
N HIS A 218 20.58 -6.64 -29.04
CA HIS A 218 19.74 -7.20 -27.98
C HIS A 218 19.12 -8.55 -28.37
N LEU A 219 18.63 -8.70 -29.60
CA LEU A 219 18.08 -9.97 -30.08
C LEU A 219 19.16 -11.06 -30.17
N LYS A 220 20.38 -10.73 -30.61
CA LYS A 220 21.51 -11.67 -30.61
C LYS A 220 21.89 -12.12 -29.20
N LEU A 221 21.95 -11.18 -28.26
CA LEU A 221 22.21 -11.50 -26.85
C LEU A 221 21.12 -12.42 -26.29
N ARG A 222 19.85 -12.08 -26.53
CA ARG A 222 18.70 -12.90 -26.08
C ARG A 222 18.74 -14.30 -26.68
N LYS A 223 19.09 -14.44 -27.95
CA LYS A 223 19.27 -15.74 -28.60
C LYS A 223 20.34 -16.56 -27.89
N ALA A 224 21.53 -15.99 -27.66
CA ALA A 224 22.61 -16.66 -26.95
C ALA A 224 22.18 -17.11 -25.55
N THR A 225 21.47 -16.26 -24.79
CA THR A 225 20.96 -16.65 -23.47
C THR A 225 19.95 -17.80 -23.53
N ILE A 226 19.09 -17.85 -24.56
CA ILE A 226 18.13 -18.95 -24.72
C ILE A 226 18.87 -20.24 -25.12
N GLU A 227 19.88 -20.16 -25.99
CA GLU A 227 20.72 -21.30 -26.34
C GLU A 227 21.44 -21.88 -25.13
N ASP A 228 21.93 -21.04 -24.22
CA ASP A 228 22.55 -21.50 -22.97
C ASP A 228 21.51 -22.13 -22.02
N LEU A 229 20.30 -21.57 -21.92
CA LEU A 229 19.19 -22.19 -21.18
C LEU A 229 18.76 -23.54 -21.77
N ILE A 230 18.79 -23.70 -23.10
CA ILE A 230 18.54 -25.00 -23.75
C ILE A 230 19.62 -26.01 -23.34
N LYS A 231 20.90 -25.63 -23.35
CA LYS A 231 22.00 -26.52 -22.93
C LYS A 231 21.87 -26.92 -21.45
N GLU A 232 21.51 -25.97 -20.59
CA GLU A 232 21.27 -26.22 -19.17
C GLU A 232 20.09 -27.17 -18.96
N LEU A 233 18.98 -26.93 -19.67
CA LEU A 233 17.79 -27.79 -19.65
C LEU A 233 18.12 -29.21 -20.12
N GLN A 234 18.93 -29.35 -21.18
CA GLN A 234 19.40 -30.65 -21.68
C GLN A 234 20.28 -31.37 -20.66
N ARG A 235 21.22 -30.67 -19.99
CA ARG A 235 22.04 -31.26 -18.92
C ARG A 235 21.17 -31.72 -17.75
N GLY A 236 20.24 -30.89 -17.31
CA GLY A 236 19.33 -31.22 -16.21
C GLY A 236 18.45 -32.44 -16.50
N TYR A 237 18.06 -32.64 -17.76
CA TYR A 237 17.29 -33.81 -18.19
C TYR A 237 18.16 -35.07 -18.39
N PHE A 238 19.24 -34.99 -19.17
CA PHE A 238 20.02 -36.17 -19.59
C PHE A 238 21.12 -36.60 -18.62
N LYS A 239 21.67 -35.67 -17.82
CA LYS A 239 22.78 -35.97 -16.89
C LYS A 239 22.29 -36.06 -15.46
N ASP A 240 21.58 -35.03 -15.02
CA ASP A 240 21.27 -34.87 -13.60
C ASP A 240 19.92 -35.50 -13.22
N ASN A 241 19.08 -35.88 -14.20
CA ASN A 241 17.71 -36.38 -14.01
C ASN A 241 16.85 -35.47 -13.10
N THR A 242 17.14 -34.16 -13.07
CA THR A 242 16.45 -33.18 -12.21
C THR A 242 15.16 -32.64 -12.83
N VAL A 243 14.95 -32.86 -14.12
CA VAL A 243 13.79 -32.36 -14.88
C VAL A 243 12.97 -33.53 -15.40
N SER A 244 11.65 -33.51 -15.22
CA SER A 244 10.78 -34.57 -15.77
C SER A 244 10.65 -34.44 -17.30
N GLN A 245 10.38 -35.55 -17.99
CA GLN A 245 10.24 -35.58 -19.45
C GLN A 245 9.21 -34.56 -19.98
N LEU A 246 8.04 -34.45 -19.34
CA LEU A 246 7.00 -33.50 -19.71
C LEU A 246 7.48 -32.04 -19.55
N GLN A 247 8.18 -31.74 -18.46
CA GLN A 247 8.74 -30.41 -18.23
C GLN A 247 9.84 -30.08 -19.23
N TYR A 248 10.70 -31.05 -19.56
CA TYR A 248 11.74 -30.92 -20.56
C TYR A 248 11.14 -30.57 -21.92
N GLN A 249 10.19 -31.36 -22.42
CA GLN A 249 9.54 -31.13 -23.71
C GLN A 249 8.81 -29.78 -23.76
N THR A 250 8.07 -29.43 -22.69
CA THR A 250 7.33 -28.16 -22.64
C THR A 250 8.27 -26.95 -22.68
N ARG A 251 9.36 -26.98 -21.90
CA ARG A 251 10.33 -25.88 -21.87
C ARG A 251 11.15 -25.80 -23.16
N LEU A 252 11.55 -26.94 -23.71
CA LEU A 252 12.28 -27.03 -24.97
C LEU A 252 11.46 -26.43 -26.12
N ASN A 253 10.20 -26.85 -26.28
CA ASN A 253 9.31 -26.31 -27.32
C ASN A 253 9.18 -24.79 -27.21
N LYS A 254 9.06 -24.27 -25.98
CA LYS A 254 8.98 -22.82 -25.74
C LYS A 254 10.28 -22.08 -26.07
N PHE A 255 11.43 -22.67 -25.76
CA PHE A 255 12.73 -22.10 -26.12
C PHE A 255 12.95 -22.11 -27.63
N GLU A 256 12.62 -23.19 -28.31
CA GLU A 256 12.68 -23.31 -29.77
C GLU A 256 11.77 -22.30 -30.47
N GLU A 257 10.54 -22.11 -29.97
CA GLU A 257 9.63 -21.08 -30.47
C GLU A 257 10.24 -19.67 -30.36
N MET A 258 10.80 -19.32 -29.19
CA MET A 258 11.47 -18.02 -29.01
C MET A 258 12.69 -17.86 -29.92
N VAL A 259 13.50 -18.91 -30.11
CA VAL A 259 14.65 -18.89 -31.03
C VAL A 259 14.18 -18.71 -32.46
N ARG A 260 13.10 -19.39 -32.87
CA ARG A 260 12.51 -19.27 -34.21
C ARG A 260 12.03 -17.85 -34.47
N ASP A 261 11.37 -17.22 -33.50
CA ASP A 261 10.92 -15.83 -33.62
C ASP A 261 12.07 -14.83 -33.67
N ILE A 262 13.12 -15.02 -32.87
CA ILE A 262 14.33 -14.19 -32.96
C ILE A 262 14.98 -14.35 -34.34
N ASN A 263 15.10 -15.59 -34.84
CA ASN A 263 15.66 -15.88 -36.17
C ASN A 263 14.82 -15.30 -37.31
N ARG A 264 13.50 -15.14 -37.14
CA ARG A 264 12.65 -14.41 -38.09
C ARG A 264 12.85 -12.90 -38.03
N GLN A 265 13.07 -12.34 -36.85
CA GLN A 265 13.23 -10.89 -36.67
C GLN A 265 14.59 -10.35 -37.12
N LEU A 266 15.65 -11.12 -36.95
CA LEU A 266 17.01 -10.71 -37.35
C LEU A 266 17.12 -10.33 -38.84
N PRO A 267 16.68 -11.15 -39.82
CA PRO A 267 16.77 -10.80 -41.23
C PRO A 267 15.89 -9.59 -41.59
N LEU A 268 14.73 -9.43 -40.93
CA LEU A 268 13.89 -8.24 -41.12
C LEU A 268 14.61 -6.96 -40.65
N LEU A 269 15.41 -7.02 -39.57
CA LEU A 269 16.23 -5.89 -39.14
C LEU A 269 17.43 -5.65 -40.07
N ASP A 270 17.93 -6.71 -40.71
CA ASP A 270 19.04 -6.62 -41.68
C ASP A 270 18.59 -5.98 -42.98
N GLU A 271 17.42 -6.37 -43.49
CA GLU A 271 16.76 -5.71 -44.62
C GLU A 271 16.42 -4.25 -44.29
N GLN A 272 15.96 -3.97 -43.05
CA GLN A 272 15.75 -2.57 -42.64
C GLN A 272 17.04 -1.74 -42.61
N MET A 273 18.19 -2.34 -42.30
CA MET A 273 19.47 -1.65 -42.34
C MET A 273 19.93 -1.43 -43.78
N SER A 274 19.86 -2.45 -44.65
CA SER A 274 20.25 -2.31 -46.06
C SER A 274 19.42 -1.24 -46.77
N LEU A 275 18.09 -1.22 -46.55
CA LEU A 275 17.22 -0.19 -47.11
C LEU A 275 17.54 1.23 -46.62
N ILE A 276 18.16 1.38 -45.44
CA ILE A 276 18.60 2.69 -44.94
C ILE A 276 19.95 3.07 -45.55
N ASP A 277 20.86 2.12 -45.72
CA ASP A 277 22.18 2.34 -46.31
C ASP A 277 22.07 2.62 -47.82
N ASP A 278 21.27 1.87 -48.57
CA ASP A 278 20.98 2.12 -50.00
C ASP A 278 20.43 3.54 -50.23
N LYS A 279 19.57 4.01 -49.31
CA LYS A 279 19.03 5.38 -49.36
C LYS A 279 20.09 6.45 -49.11
N LYS A 280 21.11 6.16 -48.31
CA LYS A 280 22.24 7.08 -48.11
C LYS A 280 23.09 7.14 -49.38
N ASP A 281 23.40 5.99 -49.98
CA ASP A 281 24.22 5.90 -51.17
C ASP A 281 23.55 6.58 -52.37
N PHE A 282 22.26 6.35 -52.57
CA PHE A 282 21.48 7.04 -53.61
C PHE A 282 21.46 8.57 -53.41
N LYS A 283 21.38 9.04 -52.16
CA LYS A 283 21.42 10.48 -51.86
C LYS A 283 22.80 11.09 -52.12
N ASN A 284 23.87 10.34 -51.87
CA ASN A 284 25.24 10.75 -52.17
C ASN A 284 25.50 10.78 -53.69
N PHE A 285 25.04 9.77 -54.43
CA PHE A 285 25.12 9.73 -55.90
C PHE A 285 24.38 10.89 -56.57
N LYS A 286 23.19 11.25 -56.08
CA LYS A 286 22.45 12.41 -56.60
C LYS A 286 23.16 13.76 -56.31
N ARG A 287 23.91 13.85 -55.21
CA ARG A 287 24.72 15.03 -54.88
C ARG A 287 25.95 15.14 -55.78
N SER A 288 26.67 14.04 -56.02
CA SER A 288 27.86 14.06 -56.90
C SER A 288 27.49 14.42 -58.34
N LYS A 289 26.38 13.85 -58.88
CA LYS A 289 25.90 14.18 -60.23
C LYS A 289 25.56 15.66 -60.39
N LYS A 290 24.96 16.29 -59.38
CA LYS A 290 24.60 17.72 -59.41
C LYS A 290 25.83 18.65 -59.34
N THR A 291 26.95 18.20 -58.77
CA THR A 291 28.18 18.99 -58.71
C THR A 291 28.97 18.93 -60.02
N LEU A 292 28.93 17.80 -60.73
CA LEU A 292 29.59 17.64 -62.05
C LEU A 292 28.93 18.46 -63.18
N GLU A 293 27.67 18.86 -63.02
CA GLU A 293 26.90 19.59 -64.05
C GLU A 293 26.99 21.12 -63.89
N LYS A 294 27.77 21.62 -62.93
CA LYS A 294 27.88 23.07 -62.61
C LYS A 294 29.27 23.67 -62.79
N GLU A 295 30.22 22.94 -63.37
CA GLU A 295 31.41 23.62 -63.89
C GLU A 295 30.99 24.50 -65.06
N PRO A 296 31.24 25.83 -65.01
CA PRO A 296 30.95 26.70 -66.13
C PRO A 296 31.91 26.33 -67.25
N THR A 297 31.41 25.64 -68.26
CA THR A 297 32.01 25.64 -69.58
C THR A 297 32.17 27.10 -69.98
N LYS A 298 33.40 27.61 -70.00
CA LYS A 298 33.73 28.88 -70.64
C LYS A 298 33.33 28.75 -72.11
N GLU A 299 32.16 29.24 -72.48
CA GLU A 299 31.75 29.36 -73.87
C GLU A 299 32.54 30.50 -74.51
N GLU A 300 33.38 30.16 -75.48
CA GLU A 300 33.87 31.09 -76.49
C GLU A 300 32.72 31.53 -77.40
N PRO A 301 32.70 32.79 -77.87
CA PRO A 301 31.61 33.34 -78.66
C PRO A 301 31.70 32.84 -80.10
N VAL A 302 30.80 31.94 -80.50
CA VAL A 302 30.63 31.53 -81.90
C VAL A 302 29.48 32.33 -82.52
N LYS A 303 29.81 33.01 -83.62
CA LYS A 303 28.95 33.85 -84.45
C LYS A 303 27.69 33.13 -84.94
N GLU A 304 26.55 33.80 -84.82
CA GLU A 304 25.28 33.47 -85.45
C GLU A 304 25.33 33.72 -86.96
N GLU A 305 24.91 32.73 -87.75
CA GLU A 305 24.35 32.94 -89.08
C GLU A 305 22.89 32.42 -89.09
N PRO A 306 21.95 33.12 -89.76
CA PRO A 306 20.53 32.81 -89.69
C PRO A 306 20.02 31.98 -90.88
N VAL A 307 18.74 31.56 -90.77
CA VAL A 307 17.77 31.16 -91.84
C VAL A 307 17.65 29.64 -92.08
N PRO A 308 16.48 29.07 -92.51
CA PRO A 308 15.06 29.50 -92.49
C PRO A 308 14.08 28.53 -91.78
N LYS A 309 12.90 29.07 -91.48
CA LYS A 309 11.64 28.36 -91.16
C LYS A 309 11.05 27.68 -92.40
N GLU A 310 10.42 26.51 -92.24
CA GLU A 310 9.12 26.13 -92.86
C GLU A 310 8.60 24.74 -92.37
N PRO A 311 7.34 24.31 -92.64
CA PRO A 311 6.38 24.07 -91.55
C PRO A 311 5.65 22.70 -91.56
N ILE A 312 4.92 22.45 -90.45
CA ILE A 312 3.72 21.59 -90.26
C ILE A 312 3.82 20.09 -90.66
N GLU A 313 3.61 19.19 -89.67
CA GLU A 313 2.53 18.20 -89.82
C GLU A 313 1.98 17.68 -88.48
N GLU A 314 0.66 17.72 -88.44
CA GLU A 314 -0.29 17.35 -87.41
C GLU A 314 -0.42 15.82 -87.29
N LYS A 315 -0.41 15.25 -86.08
CA LYS A 315 -1.13 13.99 -85.75
C LYS A 315 -1.22 13.68 -84.25
N SER A 316 -2.46 13.78 -83.80
CA SER A 316 -3.24 12.90 -82.91
C SER A 316 -2.98 12.82 -81.38
N PRO A 317 -4.05 12.84 -80.56
CA PRO A 317 -3.98 12.82 -79.10
C PRO A 317 -4.09 11.39 -78.54
N LYS A 318 -3.14 10.98 -77.69
CA LYS A 318 -3.25 9.73 -76.91
C LYS A 318 -4.07 9.93 -75.64
N GLU A 319 -5.23 9.29 -75.67
CA GLU A 319 -6.12 8.85 -74.59
C GLU A 319 -5.63 9.01 -73.13
N LYS A 320 -6.40 9.79 -72.36
CA LYS A 320 -6.48 9.70 -70.91
C LYS A 320 -7.26 8.45 -70.50
N ILE A 321 -6.56 7.45 -69.97
CA ILE A 321 -7.20 6.34 -69.25
C ILE A 321 -7.60 6.82 -67.85
N ILE A 322 -8.90 7.12 -67.67
CA ILE A 322 -9.53 7.33 -66.36
C ILE A 322 -9.94 5.96 -65.82
N VAL A 323 -9.18 5.42 -64.87
CA VAL A 323 -9.59 4.21 -64.13
C VAL A 323 -10.63 4.60 -63.08
N LYS A 324 -11.91 4.37 -63.40
CA LYS A 324 -13.04 4.39 -62.44
C LYS A 324 -12.81 3.33 -61.36
N LYS A 325 -12.50 3.75 -60.13
CA LYS A 325 -12.61 2.90 -58.94
C LYS A 325 -14.09 2.68 -58.61
N LYS A 326 -14.57 1.44 -58.78
CA LYS A 326 -15.84 0.96 -58.21
C LYS A 326 -15.81 1.07 -56.67
N PRO A 327 -16.91 1.51 -56.02
CA PRO A 327 -17.06 1.35 -54.58
C PRO A 327 -17.41 -0.12 -54.27
N THR A 328 -16.50 -0.83 -53.63
CA THR A 328 -16.78 -2.13 -53.01
C THR A 328 -17.63 -1.91 -51.76
N LYS A 329 -18.92 -2.20 -51.91
CA LYS A 329 -19.93 -2.25 -50.85
C LYS A 329 -19.50 -3.31 -49.81
N LYS A 330 -18.99 -2.87 -48.66
CA LYS A 330 -18.74 -3.76 -47.52
C LYS A 330 -20.09 -4.09 -46.87
N THR A 331 -20.52 -5.32 -47.02
CA THR A 331 -21.60 -5.93 -46.23
C THR A 331 -21.17 -6.04 -44.76
N PRO A 332 -22.00 -5.62 -43.79
CA PRO A 332 -21.73 -5.84 -42.38
C PRO A 332 -21.99 -7.32 -42.05
N THR A 333 -20.91 -8.06 -41.77
CA THR A 333 -21.02 -9.41 -41.19
C THR A 333 -21.47 -9.26 -39.75
N LYS A 334 -22.74 -9.55 -39.52
CA LYS A 334 -23.41 -9.59 -38.21
C LYS A 334 -22.76 -10.69 -37.37
N LYS A 335 -21.82 -10.33 -36.49
CA LYS A 335 -21.30 -11.26 -35.46
C LYS A 335 -22.34 -11.38 -34.36
N THR A 336 -22.94 -12.56 -34.28
CA THR A 336 -23.77 -13.00 -33.15
C THR A 336 -22.92 -13.06 -31.87
N PRO A 337 -23.40 -12.52 -30.74
CA PRO A 337 -22.72 -12.66 -29.45
C PRO A 337 -22.93 -14.09 -28.93
N THR A 338 -21.85 -14.87 -28.89
CA THR A 338 -21.82 -16.15 -28.20
C THR A 338 -21.82 -15.87 -26.70
N LYS A 339 -22.96 -16.16 -26.07
CA LYS A 339 -23.23 -16.05 -24.62
C LYS A 339 -22.28 -17.00 -23.88
N LYS A 340 -21.20 -16.47 -23.30
CA LYS A 340 -20.35 -17.23 -22.37
C LYS A 340 -21.02 -17.22 -20.99
N THR A 341 -21.46 -18.40 -20.57
CA THR A 341 -21.88 -18.69 -19.20
C THR A 341 -20.69 -18.56 -18.24
N PRO A 342 -20.82 -17.83 -17.12
CA PRO A 342 -19.77 -17.75 -16.11
C PRO A 342 -19.74 -19.07 -15.33
N THR A 343 -18.65 -19.82 -15.46
CA THR A 343 -18.33 -20.96 -14.61
C THR A 343 -17.89 -20.43 -13.24
N LYS A 344 -18.76 -20.63 -12.25
CA LYS A 344 -18.57 -20.29 -10.85
C LYS A 344 -17.39 -21.08 -10.29
N LYS A 345 -16.22 -20.45 -10.15
CA LYS A 345 -15.07 -21.03 -9.44
C LYS A 345 -15.24 -20.75 -7.95
N THR A 346 -15.45 -21.81 -7.18
CA THR A 346 -15.38 -21.82 -5.72
C THR A 346 -13.93 -21.55 -5.26
N PRO A 347 -13.71 -20.63 -4.30
CA PRO A 347 -12.38 -20.40 -3.76
C PRO A 347 -11.99 -21.54 -2.82
N THR A 348 -10.92 -22.25 -3.19
CA THR A 348 -10.27 -23.25 -2.33
C THR A 348 -9.44 -22.50 -1.28
N LYS A 349 -9.87 -22.63 -0.03
CA LYS A 349 -9.24 -22.06 1.18
C LYS A 349 -7.81 -22.63 1.32
N LYS A 350 -6.79 -21.81 1.06
CA LYS A 350 -5.39 -22.15 1.35
C LYS A 350 -5.04 -21.74 2.77
N THR A 351 -4.76 -22.73 3.61
CA THR A 351 -4.20 -22.58 4.96
C THR A 351 -2.74 -22.11 4.86
N PRO A 352 -2.34 -21.03 5.56
CA PRO A 352 -0.94 -20.62 5.61
C PRO A 352 -0.14 -21.53 6.54
N THR A 353 0.86 -22.20 5.98
CA THR A 353 1.84 -22.99 6.73
C THR A 353 2.87 -22.03 7.37
N LYS A 354 2.91 -22.00 8.71
CA LYS A 354 3.88 -21.25 9.52
C LYS A 354 5.31 -21.64 9.16
N LYS A 355 6.06 -20.69 8.60
CA LYS A 355 7.52 -20.79 8.38
C LYS A 355 8.24 -20.35 9.66
N LYS A 356 8.84 -21.30 10.38
CA LYS A 356 9.73 -21.03 11.53
C LYS A 356 10.99 -20.31 11.04
N THR A 357 11.23 -19.10 11.54
CA THR A 357 12.52 -18.40 11.46
C THR A 357 13.45 -18.90 12.59
N PRO A 358 14.74 -19.18 12.32
CA PRO A 358 15.69 -19.53 13.36
C PRO A 358 16.21 -18.29 14.07
N VAL A 359 16.08 -18.28 15.39
CA VAL A 359 16.63 -17.29 16.33
C VAL A 359 18.16 -17.30 16.23
N LYS A 360 18.75 -16.18 15.78
CA LYS A 360 20.21 -15.93 15.86
C LYS A 360 20.53 -15.20 17.16
N LYS A 361 21.31 -15.88 18.00
CA LYS A 361 21.88 -15.46 19.29
C LYS A 361 22.84 -14.27 19.10
N PRO A 362 22.78 -13.18 19.91
CA PRO A 362 23.70 -12.07 19.79
C PRO A 362 25.05 -12.40 20.48
N THR A 363 26.13 -12.38 19.71
CA THR A 363 27.51 -12.42 20.22
C THR A 363 27.93 -11.05 20.74
N LYS A 364 28.34 -11.02 22.01
CA LYS A 364 29.01 -9.91 22.70
C LYS A 364 30.21 -9.39 21.88
N LYS A 365 30.21 -8.10 21.54
CA LYS A 365 31.42 -7.36 21.14
C LYS A 365 31.87 -6.45 22.28
N SER A 366 33.04 -6.78 22.80
CA SER A 366 33.89 -5.99 23.68
C SER A 366 34.31 -4.71 22.98
N THR A 367 34.04 -3.55 23.57
CA THR A 367 34.63 -2.26 23.18
C THR A 367 35.75 -1.88 24.15
N THR A 368 36.94 -1.80 23.56
CA THR A 368 38.23 -1.50 24.16
C THR A 368 38.30 -0.04 24.60
N LYS A 369 38.80 0.19 25.83
CA LYS A 369 39.24 1.48 26.36
C LYS A 369 40.22 2.15 25.38
N LYS A 370 39.94 3.40 24.97
CA LYS A 370 40.96 4.31 24.44
C LYS A 370 40.92 5.63 25.22
N LYS A 371 42.04 5.88 25.90
CA LYS A 371 42.38 7.03 26.73
C LYS A 371 43.19 8.00 25.86
N LEU A 372 42.75 9.25 25.67
CA LEU A 372 43.58 10.40 25.25
C LEU A 372 42.76 11.69 25.51
N VAL A 373 42.96 12.40 26.63
CA VAL A 373 43.89 13.53 26.87
C VAL A 373 43.38 14.89 26.37
N LYS A 374 43.04 15.72 27.37
CA LYS A 374 43.25 17.16 27.61
C LYS A 374 42.79 18.25 26.60
N LYS A 375 42.19 19.25 27.28
CA LYS A 375 42.29 20.72 27.13
C LYS A 375 41.41 21.38 26.07
N THR A 376 40.36 22.04 26.55
CA THR A 376 40.19 23.49 26.34
C THR A 376 39.30 24.09 27.44
N ALA A 377 39.84 25.09 28.13
CA ALA A 377 39.12 25.95 29.06
C ALA A 377 38.32 27.00 28.29
N LYS A 378 37.06 27.27 28.68
CA LYS A 378 36.39 28.53 28.35
C LYS A 378 35.34 28.93 29.40
N LYS A 379 35.85 29.69 30.37
CA LYS A 379 35.33 30.97 30.89
C LYS A 379 33.80 31.12 31.05
N ILE A 380 33.36 31.02 32.31
CA ILE A 380 32.08 31.46 32.86
C ILE A 380 32.11 32.99 33.05
N PRO A 381 31.06 33.76 32.71
CA PRO A 381 30.82 35.06 33.30
C PRO A 381 29.74 35.00 34.39
N SER A 382 30.22 35.22 35.60
CA SER A 382 29.64 35.95 36.74
C SER A 382 28.14 36.29 36.79
N LYS A 383 27.53 35.81 37.89
CA LYS A 383 26.32 36.28 38.58
C LYS A 383 26.23 37.81 38.68
N LYS A 384 25.09 38.39 38.28
CA LYS A 384 24.70 39.78 38.58
C LYS A 384 23.73 39.76 39.77
N LYS A 385 24.17 40.32 40.91
CA LYS A 385 23.35 40.65 42.09
C LYS A 385 22.33 41.72 41.71
N ILE A 386 21.05 41.47 41.96
CA ILE A 386 20.03 42.53 42.01
C ILE A 386 19.91 42.94 43.49
N LYS A 387 20.26 44.19 43.77
CA LYS A 387 20.03 44.86 45.06
C LYS A 387 18.58 45.34 45.12
N ALA A 388 17.97 45.13 46.27
CA ALA A 388 16.80 45.86 46.72
C ALA A 388 17.07 47.36 46.77
N SER A 389 16.10 48.16 46.32
CA SER A 389 15.94 49.55 46.76
C SER A 389 14.46 49.85 46.90
N ARG A 390 14.11 50.29 48.11
CA ARG A 390 12.88 50.97 48.49
C ARG A 390 12.50 52.07 47.49
N LYS A 391 11.21 52.19 47.22
CA LYS A 391 10.45 53.42 47.43
C LYS A 391 9.01 53.07 47.73
#